data_AF-F2K1P8-F1
#
_entry.id   AF-F2K1P8-F1
#
_cell.length_a   1.000
_cell.length_b   1.000
_cell.length_c   1.000
_cell.angle_alpha   90.00
_cell.angle_beta   90.00
_cell.angle_gamma   90.00
#
_symmetry.space_group_name_H-M   'P 1'
#
loop_
_entity.id
_entity.type
_entity.pdbx_description
1 polymer ?
#
loop_
_entity_poly.entity_id
_entity_poly.type
_entity_poly.pdbx_seq_one_letter_code
_entity_poly.pdbx_strand_id
1 'polypeptide(L)'
;MSDSNLMPDKIKSPIQLMAAWFVMLVSVITVLLTTAVNIEKPEWAAGYLVISPTVVVIIVIGCVLLMLTKYRPHLQDGKEYAEWIKEQGAYSQGEFIQAETFTSFEDKEIVKEQVIDTSDINNISVSVIDVIGSSEIVESLKNKGFNAEIYPHRHKEYDKREPFKSIKGEQEGIWIGYRVEANIAIRAINVALKIWPELKYIVIPSDNSSPPDHVNDQIFIGGSSKTPINRGTRPWLLEELKSLKEDIDINEFHRKIREKYS
;
A
#
# COMPACT_ATOMS: atom_id res chain seq x y z
N MET A 1 33.41 15.54 32.41
CA MET A 1 31.96 15.64 32.68
C MET A 1 31.35 16.20 31.42
N SER A 2 30.65 15.35 30.67
CA SER A 2 30.10 15.70 29.37
C SER A 2 28.62 15.97 29.57
N ASP A 3 28.25 17.25 29.57
CA ASP A 3 26.86 17.71 29.64
C ASP A 3 26.09 17.18 28.42
N SER A 4 25.36 16.09 28.61
CA SER A 4 24.36 15.60 27.66
C SER A 4 23.13 16.50 27.74
N ASN A 5 23.20 17.65 27.06
CA ASN A 5 22.07 18.55 26.84
C ASN A 5 21.06 17.83 25.94
N LEU A 6 20.10 17.12 26.54
CA LEU A 6 18.96 16.53 25.84
C LEU A 6 18.06 17.67 25.34
N MET A 7 18.24 18.10 24.09
CA MET A 7 17.36 19.08 23.44
C MET A 7 15.97 18.43 23.19
N PRO A 8 14.89 18.89 23.86
CA PRO A 8 13.56 18.27 23.75
C PRO A 8 13.00 18.31 22.31
N ASP A 9 13.39 19.31 21.53
CA ASP A 9 12.89 19.56 20.17
C ASP A 9 13.32 18.52 19.12
N LYS A 10 14.27 17.63 19.45
CA LYS A 10 14.73 16.57 18.54
C LYS A 10 14.12 15.20 18.81
N ILE A 11 13.28 15.05 19.83
CA ILE A 11 12.56 13.81 20.13
C ILE A 11 11.31 13.76 19.23
N LYS A 12 11.49 13.39 17.97
CA LYS A 12 10.39 13.29 16.99
C LYS A 12 10.01 11.86 16.65
N SER A 13 10.82 10.87 17.05
CA SER A 13 10.53 9.46 16.81
C SER A 13 9.91 8.81 18.06
N PRO A 14 8.80 8.04 17.93
CA PRO A 14 8.18 7.28 19.02
C PRO A 14 9.17 6.41 19.81
N ILE A 15 10.20 5.89 19.14
CA ILE A 15 11.26 5.06 19.75
C ILE A 15 12.12 5.85 20.73
N GLN A 16 12.41 7.12 20.42
CA GLN A 16 13.21 7.98 21.30
C GLN A 16 12.45 8.36 22.57
N LEU A 17 11.12 8.55 22.46
CA LEU A 17 10.26 8.76 23.62
C LEU A 17 10.25 7.53 24.53
N MET A 18 10.15 6.32 23.98
CA MET A 18 10.28 5.08 24.77
C MET A 18 11.62 4.97 25.48
N ALA A 19 12.72 5.31 24.82
CA ALA A 19 14.05 5.29 25.43
C ALA A 19 14.14 6.23 26.64
N ALA A 20 13.55 7.43 26.56
CA ALA A 20 13.49 8.36 27.69
C ALA A 20 12.70 7.80 28.89
N TRP A 21 11.57 7.14 28.62
CA TRP A 21 10.77 6.47 29.66
C TRP A 21 11.51 5.30 30.32
N PHE A 22 12.29 4.53 29.56
CA PHE A 22 13.13 3.47 30.13
C PHE A 22 14.19 4.02 31.07
N VAL A 23 14.86 5.12 30.71
CA VAL A 23 15.85 5.77 31.60
C VAL A 23 15.18 6.26 32.89
N MET A 24 14.00 6.88 32.79
CA MET A 24 13.24 7.32 33.97
C MET A 24 12.86 6.12 34.87
N LEU A 25 12.40 5.02 34.28
CA LEU A 25 12.01 3.81 35.00
C LEU A 25 13.20 3.17 35.74
N VAL A 26 14.36 3.07 35.09
CA VAL A 26 15.58 2.55 35.72
C VAL A 26 15.99 3.42 36.91
N SER A 27 15.89 4.75 36.78
CA SER A 27 16.12 5.69 37.89
C SER A 27 15.18 5.43 39.07
N VAL A 28 13.87 5.28 38.82
CA VAL A 28 12.88 5.05 39.88
C VAL A 28 13.12 3.72 40.60
N ILE A 29 13.40 2.64 39.86
CA ILE A 29 13.69 1.32 40.45
C ILE A 29 14.95 1.39 41.32
N THR A 30 15.98 2.08 40.86
CA THR A 30 17.23 2.24 41.61
C THR A 30 17.00 2.95 42.93
N VAL A 31 16.21 4.02 42.94
CA VAL A 31 15.85 4.75 44.17
C VAL A 31 15.02 3.88 45.12
N LEU A 32 14.04 3.14 44.60
CA LEU A 32 13.19 2.25 45.43
C LEU A 32 14.01 1.13 46.10
N LEU A 33 14.88 0.46 45.35
CA LEU A 33 15.74 -0.60 45.89
C LEU A 33 16.79 -0.04 46.86
N THR A 34 17.38 1.11 46.56
CA THR A 34 18.33 1.78 47.47
C THR A 34 17.65 2.18 48.77
N THR A 35 16.40 2.64 48.70
CA THR A 35 15.60 2.99 49.89
C THR A 35 15.22 1.74 50.68
N ALA A 36 14.93 0.62 50.01
CA ALA A 36 14.62 -0.65 50.66
C ALA A 36 15.77 -1.18 51.52
N VAL A 37 17.02 -0.95 51.10
CA VAL A 37 18.22 -1.37 51.86
C VAL A 37 18.47 -0.49 53.08
N ASN A 38 18.06 0.79 53.03
CA ASN A 38 18.34 1.77 54.08
C ASN A 38 17.20 1.92 55.11
N ILE A 39 16.05 1.29 54.91
CA ILE A 39 14.89 1.42 55.80
C ILE A 39 14.88 0.29 56.83
N GLU A 40 15.04 0.64 58.12
CA GLU A 40 15.08 -0.34 59.21
C GLU A 40 13.70 -0.61 59.84
N LYS A 41 12.77 0.37 59.78
CA LYS A 41 11.42 0.25 60.33
C LYS A 41 10.40 1.01 59.48
N PRO A 42 9.17 0.49 59.32
CA PRO A 42 8.68 -0.82 59.76
C PRO A 42 9.14 -1.98 58.85
N GLU A 43 9.27 -3.20 59.40
CA GLU A 43 9.86 -4.37 58.69
C GLU A 43 9.15 -4.74 57.38
N TRP A 44 7.86 -4.46 57.25
CA TRP A 44 7.09 -4.71 56.02
C TRP A 44 7.44 -3.75 54.87
N ALA A 45 8.00 -2.58 55.18
CA ALA A 45 8.25 -1.52 54.19
C ALA A 45 9.39 -1.92 53.23
N ALA A 46 10.45 -2.56 53.73
CA ALA A 46 11.54 -3.07 52.90
C ALA A 46 11.03 -4.14 51.92
N GLY A 47 10.18 -5.07 52.37
CA GLY A 47 9.54 -6.07 51.51
C GLY A 47 8.65 -5.45 50.43
N TYR A 48 7.85 -4.45 50.79
CA TYR A 48 7.01 -3.71 49.83
C TYR A 48 7.84 -3.00 48.74
N LEU A 49 8.95 -2.36 49.13
CA LEU A 49 9.83 -1.64 48.20
C LEU A 49 10.62 -2.56 47.25
N VAL A 50 10.70 -3.86 47.53
CA VAL A 50 11.28 -4.87 46.62
C VAL A 50 10.20 -5.45 45.68
N ILE A 51 8.99 -5.70 46.20
CA ILE A 51 7.88 -6.23 45.41
C ILE A 51 7.36 -5.19 44.40
N SER A 52 7.26 -3.93 44.82
CA SER A 52 6.78 -2.81 43.98
C SER A 52 7.53 -2.68 42.64
N PRO A 53 8.86 -2.55 42.58
CA PRO A 53 9.59 -2.47 41.31
C PRO A 53 9.47 -3.75 40.48
N THR A 54 9.36 -4.93 41.09
CA THR A 54 9.15 -6.20 40.38
C THR A 54 7.81 -6.18 39.61
N VAL A 55 6.73 -5.72 40.25
CA VAL A 55 5.41 -5.57 39.62
C VAL A 55 5.47 -4.51 38.51
N VAL A 56 6.14 -3.38 38.74
CA VAL A 56 6.30 -2.31 37.73
C VAL A 56 7.02 -2.84 36.49
N VAL A 57 8.09 -3.62 36.64
CA VAL A 57 8.81 -4.23 35.52
C VAL A 57 7.91 -5.17 34.73
N ILE A 58 7.12 -6.02 35.39
CA ILE A 58 6.18 -6.94 34.73
C ILE A 58 5.14 -6.16 33.91
N ILE A 59 4.56 -5.11 34.50
CA ILE A 59 3.59 -4.24 33.82
C ILE A 59 4.22 -3.58 32.59
N VAL A 60 5.43 -3.02 32.74
CA VAL A 60 6.13 -2.34 31.63
C VAL A 60 6.49 -3.31 30.52
N ILE A 61 7.01 -4.51 30.84
CA ILE A 61 7.27 -5.54 29.84
C ILE A 61 5.97 -5.93 29.11
N GLY A 62 4.86 -6.07 29.85
CA GLY A 62 3.54 -6.33 29.25
C GLY A 62 3.10 -5.21 28.29
N CYS A 63 3.23 -3.94 28.70
CA CYS A 63 2.93 -2.79 27.85
C CYS A 63 3.84 -2.72 26.61
N VAL A 64 5.13 -3.00 26.76
CA VAL A 64 6.10 -3.05 25.64
C VAL A 64 5.73 -4.17 24.68
N LEU A 65 5.40 -5.35 25.18
CA LEU A 65 4.95 -6.47 24.35
C LEU A 65 3.66 -6.15 23.61
N LEU A 66 2.67 -5.53 24.26
CA LEU A 66 1.45 -5.04 23.59
C LEU A 66 1.79 -4.00 22.52
N MET A 67 2.72 -3.10 22.79
CA MET A 67 3.18 -2.12 21.80
C MET A 67 3.84 -2.79 20.59
N LEU A 68 4.72 -3.77 20.82
CA LEU A 68 5.45 -4.47 19.75
C LEU A 68 4.61 -5.48 18.96
N THR A 69 3.53 -6.02 19.56
CA THR A 69 2.69 -7.05 18.91
C THR A 69 1.41 -6.47 18.32
N LYS A 70 0.68 -5.65 19.08
CA LYS A 70 -0.64 -5.13 18.69
C LYS A 70 -0.57 -3.73 18.10
N TYR A 71 0.27 -2.87 18.65
CA TYR A 71 0.35 -1.46 18.24
C TYR A 71 1.56 -1.14 17.35
N ARG A 72 2.29 -2.17 16.87
CA ARG A 72 3.41 -2.02 15.95
C ARG A 72 3.12 -1.10 14.77
N PRO A 73 1.93 -1.14 14.13
CA PRO A 73 1.65 -0.26 13.00
C PRO A 73 1.57 1.22 13.41
N HIS A 74 1.09 1.51 14.62
CA HIS A 74 0.95 2.88 15.15
C HIS A 74 2.29 3.48 15.61
N LEU A 75 3.33 2.65 15.71
CA LEU A 75 4.70 3.06 16.02
C LEU A 75 5.57 3.30 14.77
N GLN A 76 5.00 3.08 13.57
CA GLN A 76 5.68 3.36 12.31
C GLN A 76 5.70 4.86 12.00
N ASP A 77 6.63 5.27 11.14
CA ASP A 77 6.74 6.66 10.72
C ASP A 77 5.47 7.10 9.99
N GLY A 78 5.11 8.39 10.04
CA GLY A 78 3.79 8.86 9.62
C GLY A 78 3.39 8.49 8.17
N LYS A 79 4.37 8.23 7.30
CA LYS A 79 4.17 7.72 5.93
C LYS A 79 3.75 6.26 5.90
N GLU A 80 4.48 5.39 6.61
CA GLU A 80 4.19 3.96 6.70
C GLU A 80 2.85 3.71 7.42
N TYR A 81 2.51 4.50 8.44
CA TYR A 81 1.19 4.43 9.09
C TYR A 81 0.05 4.83 8.15
N ALA A 82 0.25 5.88 7.32
CA ALA A 82 -0.74 6.29 6.32
C ALA A 82 -0.93 5.23 5.23
N GLU A 83 0.16 4.54 4.83
CA GLU A 83 0.11 3.38 3.94
C GLU A 83 -0.61 2.20 4.58
N TRP A 84 -0.33 1.89 5.85
CA TRP A 84 -1.01 0.82 6.59
C TRP A 84 -2.52 1.06 6.79
N ILE A 85 -2.94 2.30 7.07
CA ILE A 85 -4.37 2.67 7.15
C ILE A 85 -5.04 2.52 5.78
N LYS A 86 -4.35 2.89 4.70
CA LYS A 86 -4.82 2.69 3.32
C LYS A 86 -4.96 1.19 2.99
N GLU A 87 -4.05 0.36 3.49
CA GLU A 87 -4.09 -1.11 3.34
C GLU A 87 -5.18 -1.77 4.19
N GLN A 88 -5.42 -1.34 5.44
CA GLN A 88 -6.53 -1.88 6.24
C GLN A 88 -7.90 -1.57 5.63
N GLY A 89 -8.02 -0.45 4.92
CA GLY A 89 -9.20 -0.16 4.12
C GLY A 89 -9.42 -1.12 2.93
N ALA A 90 -8.39 -1.86 2.51
CA ALA A 90 -8.39 -2.74 1.34
C ALA A 90 -8.67 -4.22 1.66
N TYR A 91 -8.58 -4.67 2.92
CA TYR A 91 -8.67 -6.10 3.29
C TYR A 91 -9.90 -6.51 4.12
N SER A 92 -10.98 -5.72 4.13
CA SER A 92 -12.27 -6.19 4.64
C SER A 92 -13.10 -6.74 3.47
N GLN A 93 -13.32 -8.06 3.46
CA GLN A 93 -13.98 -8.96 2.48
C GLN A 93 -12.95 -9.69 1.58
N GLY A 94 -12.74 -11.01 1.54
CA GLY A 94 -13.32 -12.21 2.14
C GLY A 94 -12.74 -13.43 1.39
N GLU A 95 -12.35 -14.48 2.13
CA GLU A 95 -12.00 -15.85 1.70
C GLU A 95 -10.84 -16.07 0.69
N PHE A 96 -9.69 -16.50 1.23
CA PHE A 96 -8.68 -17.24 0.46
C PHE A 96 -9.17 -18.66 0.19
N ILE A 97 -9.58 -18.96 -1.05
CA ILE A 97 -9.56 -20.35 -1.54
C ILE A 97 -8.16 -20.61 -2.09
N GLN A 98 -7.40 -21.38 -1.32
CA GLN A 98 -6.16 -22.01 -1.75
C GLN A 98 -6.54 -23.15 -2.71
N ALA A 99 -6.32 -22.97 -4.01
CA ALA A 99 -6.52 -24.03 -5.01
C ALA A 99 -5.19 -24.70 -5.33
N GLU A 100 -5.17 -26.01 -5.15
CA GLU A 100 -4.05 -26.93 -5.22
C GLU A 100 -3.40 -27.01 -6.61
N THR A 101 -2.08 -27.12 -6.60
CA THR A 101 -1.24 -27.44 -7.75
C THR A 101 -1.55 -28.84 -8.28
N PHE A 102 -2.15 -28.93 -9.47
CA PHE A 102 -2.16 -30.16 -10.27
C PHE A 102 -1.17 -30.02 -11.44
N THR A 103 -0.02 -30.66 -11.29
CA THR A 103 0.92 -30.96 -12.37
C THR A 103 0.40 -32.13 -13.20
N SER A 104 0.22 -31.93 -14.50
CA SER A 104 0.31 -33.00 -15.49
C SER A 104 1.00 -32.48 -16.75
N PHE A 105 2.12 -33.11 -17.07
CA PHE A 105 2.87 -32.98 -18.31
C PHE A 105 2.14 -33.74 -19.43
N GLU A 106 2.05 -33.13 -20.63
CA GLU A 106 2.21 -33.86 -21.90
C GLU A 106 2.54 -32.88 -23.06
N ASP A 107 3.52 -33.28 -23.86
CA ASP A 107 4.22 -32.52 -24.92
C ASP A 107 3.49 -32.46 -26.29
N LYS A 108 3.92 -31.46 -27.08
CA LYS A 108 3.83 -31.20 -28.55
C LYS A 108 2.71 -30.22 -28.95
N GLU A 109 2.91 -29.16 -29.74
CA GLU A 109 3.85 -28.92 -30.85
C GLU A 109 4.01 -27.38 -31.12
N ILE A 110 4.98 -27.01 -31.96
CA ILE A 110 5.64 -25.69 -32.06
C ILE A 110 4.79 -24.61 -32.76
N VAL A 111 4.44 -23.54 -32.01
CA VAL A 111 4.19 -22.18 -32.55
C VAL A 111 5.03 -21.22 -31.71
N LYS A 112 5.85 -20.38 -32.36
CA LYS A 112 6.63 -19.32 -31.70
C LYS A 112 5.69 -18.20 -31.23
N GLU A 113 4.96 -18.45 -30.16
CA GLU A 113 4.36 -17.41 -29.34
C GLU A 113 5.45 -16.97 -28.35
N GLN A 114 5.69 -15.67 -28.23
CA GLN A 114 6.56 -15.15 -27.19
C GLN A 114 5.96 -15.55 -25.84
N VAL A 115 6.51 -16.61 -25.24
CA VAL A 115 6.19 -17.06 -23.90
C VAL A 115 6.66 -15.96 -22.95
N ILE A 116 5.74 -15.05 -22.64
CA ILE A 116 5.87 -14.17 -21.49
C ILE A 116 5.71 -15.09 -20.28
N ASP A 117 6.75 -15.19 -19.47
CA ASP A 117 6.71 -15.93 -18.22
C ASP A 117 5.53 -15.39 -17.39
N THR A 118 4.56 -16.24 -17.11
CA THR A 118 3.31 -15.84 -16.42
C THR A 118 3.58 -15.38 -14.97
N SER A 119 4.81 -15.60 -14.47
CA SER A 119 5.31 -15.03 -13.22
C SER A 119 5.27 -13.50 -13.18
N ASP A 120 5.58 -12.83 -14.29
CA ASP A 120 5.75 -11.38 -14.31
C ASP A 120 4.41 -10.64 -14.29
N ILE A 121 3.37 -11.24 -14.87
CA ILE A 121 2.00 -10.71 -14.87
C ILE A 121 1.36 -10.83 -13.48
N ASN A 122 1.66 -11.91 -12.73
CA ASN A 122 1.09 -12.13 -11.40
C ASN A 122 1.58 -11.14 -10.35
N ASN A 123 2.79 -10.58 -10.52
CA ASN A 123 3.35 -9.60 -9.61
C ASN A 123 2.76 -8.20 -9.77
N ILE A 124 2.01 -7.95 -10.85
CA ILE A 124 1.40 -6.64 -11.14
C ILE A 124 -0.08 -6.69 -10.78
N SER A 125 -0.47 -5.82 -9.85
CA SER A 125 -1.86 -5.65 -9.42
C SER A 125 -2.63 -4.81 -10.43
N VAL A 126 -3.81 -5.25 -10.85
CA VAL A 126 -4.73 -4.46 -11.68
C VAL A 126 -6.02 -4.17 -10.93
N SER A 127 -6.20 -2.91 -10.55
CA SER A 127 -7.37 -2.49 -9.78
C SER A 127 -8.35 -1.73 -10.69
N VAL A 128 -9.62 -2.12 -10.67
CA VAL A 128 -10.67 -1.53 -11.51
C VAL A 128 -11.71 -0.89 -10.61
N ILE A 129 -12.06 0.36 -10.89
CA ILE A 129 -13.00 1.09 -10.03
C ILE A 129 -14.42 0.47 -10.04
N ASP A 130 -15.07 0.40 -8.87
CA ASP A 130 -16.40 -0.21 -8.69
C ASP A 130 -17.55 0.60 -9.32
N VAL A 131 -17.69 0.48 -10.65
CA VAL A 131 -18.79 1.06 -11.44
C VAL A 131 -19.35 0.04 -12.44
N ILE A 132 -20.43 0.40 -13.14
CA ILE A 132 -21.07 -0.49 -14.14
C ILE A 132 -20.04 -0.95 -15.18
N GLY A 133 -19.94 -2.27 -15.38
CA GLY A 133 -18.99 -2.92 -16.29
C GLY A 133 -17.67 -3.34 -15.64
N SER A 134 -17.40 -2.92 -14.39
CA SER A 134 -16.14 -3.26 -13.69
C SER A 134 -15.96 -4.77 -13.49
N SER A 135 -17.02 -5.49 -13.09
CA SER A 135 -16.98 -6.94 -12.93
C SER A 135 -16.59 -7.68 -14.21
N GLU A 136 -17.12 -7.24 -15.36
CA GLU A 136 -16.80 -7.83 -16.67
C GLU A 136 -15.35 -7.57 -17.08
N ILE A 137 -14.81 -6.37 -16.78
CA ILE A 137 -13.40 -6.05 -17.00
C ILE A 137 -12.52 -6.93 -16.11
N VAL A 138 -12.82 -7.01 -14.81
CA VAL A 138 -12.03 -7.81 -13.86
C VAL A 138 -12.05 -9.29 -14.24
N GLU A 139 -13.20 -9.84 -14.62
CA GLU A 139 -13.30 -11.22 -15.11
C GLU A 139 -12.49 -11.42 -16.39
N SER A 140 -12.59 -10.49 -17.35
CA SER A 140 -11.82 -10.54 -18.60
C SER A 140 -10.30 -10.45 -18.37
N LEU A 141 -9.87 -9.68 -17.37
CA LEU A 141 -8.47 -9.57 -16.97
C LEU A 141 -8.00 -10.86 -16.29
N LYS A 142 -8.76 -11.41 -15.35
CA LYS A 142 -8.45 -12.69 -14.69
C LYS A 142 -8.34 -13.84 -15.70
N ASN A 143 -9.25 -13.90 -16.67
CA ASN A 143 -9.21 -14.89 -17.76
C ASN A 143 -7.97 -14.76 -18.65
N LYS A 144 -7.29 -13.60 -18.63
CA LYS A 144 -6.02 -13.34 -19.32
C LYS A 144 -4.79 -13.49 -18.42
N GLY A 145 -4.96 -13.99 -17.19
CA GLY A 145 -3.89 -14.24 -16.24
C GLY A 145 -3.47 -13.04 -15.39
N PHE A 146 -4.23 -11.94 -15.39
CA PHE A 146 -3.93 -10.80 -14.54
C PHE A 146 -4.42 -11.00 -13.10
N ASN A 147 -3.64 -10.52 -12.14
CA ASN A 147 -4.09 -10.33 -10.78
C ASN A 147 -4.98 -9.08 -10.70
N ALA A 148 -6.27 -9.26 -11.00
CA ALA A 148 -7.24 -8.16 -11.10
C ALA A 148 -8.29 -8.17 -9.99
N GLU A 149 -8.64 -6.99 -9.49
CA GLU A 149 -9.65 -6.82 -8.44
C GLU A 149 -10.51 -5.58 -8.65
N ILE A 150 -11.72 -5.61 -8.07
CA ILE A 150 -12.57 -4.43 -8.01
C ILE A 150 -12.09 -3.58 -6.84
N TYR A 151 -11.63 -2.37 -7.14
CA TYR A 151 -11.30 -1.39 -6.13
C TYR A 151 -12.58 -0.77 -5.58
N PRO A 152 -12.91 -1.00 -4.30
CA PRO A 152 -14.14 -0.51 -3.71
C PRO A 152 -14.18 1.01 -3.79
N HIS A 153 -15.29 1.54 -4.29
CA HIS A 153 -15.31 2.94 -4.68
C HIS A 153 -15.09 3.90 -3.49
N ARG A 154 -15.44 3.48 -2.25
CA ARG A 154 -15.20 4.16 -0.96
C ARG A 154 -15.68 3.29 0.22
N HIS A 155 -15.22 3.58 1.43
CA HIS A 155 -15.90 3.18 2.66
C HIS A 155 -17.28 3.86 2.76
N LYS A 156 -18.36 3.07 2.70
CA LYS A 156 -19.75 3.54 2.80
C LYS A 156 -20.05 4.38 4.05
N GLU A 157 -19.23 4.23 5.09
CA GLU A 157 -19.42 4.88 6.39
C GLU A 157 -18.98 6.36 6.41
N TYR A 158 -18.08 6.77 5.51
CA TYR A 158 -17.43 8.10 5.55
C TYR A 158 -17.73 9.00 4.34
N ASP A 159 -18.26 8.48 3.24
CA ASP A 159 -18.57 9.27 2.04
C ASP A 159 -20.06 9.15 1.66
N LYS A 160 -20.79 10.27 1.75
CA LYS A 160 -22.25 10.36 1.50
C LYS A 160 -22.61 10.64 0.03
N ARG A 161 -21.64 10.67 -0.88
CA ARG A 161 -21.88 10.93 -2.31
C ARG A 161 -22.46 9.68 -2.98
N GLU A 162 -23.37 9.89 -3.92
CA GLU A 162 -23.92 8.80 -4.76
C GLU A 162 -22.80 8.09 -5.53
N PRO A 163 -22.86 6.75 -5.68
CA PRO A 163 -21.90 6.00 -6.48
C PRO A 163 -21.96 6.45 -7.94
N PHE A 164 -20.83 6.38 -8.64
CA PHE A 164 -20.77 6.76 -10.04
C PHE A 164 -21.57 5.75 -10.88
N LYS A 165 -22.48 6.27 -11.70
CA LYS A 165 -23.29 5.44 -12.62
C LYS A 165 -22.49 4.99 -13.84
N SER A 166 -21.47 5.75 -14.24
CA SER A 166 -20.61 5.48 -15.39
C SER A 166 -19.26 6.18 -15.23
N ILE A 167 -18.25 5.72 -15.97
CA ILE A 167 -16.94 6.40 -15.99
C ILE A 167 -16.93 7.73 -16.74
N LYS A 168 -17.87 7.95 -17.66
CA LYS A 168 -17.87 9.06 -18.62
C LYS A 168 -17.84 10.42 -17.92
N GLY A 169 -16.86 11.25 -18.29
CA GLY A 169 -16.63 12.59 -17.75
C GLY A 169 -15.97 12.67 -16.36
N GLU A 170 -15.93 11.57 -15.60
CA GLU A 170 -15.48 11.61 -14.19
C GLU A 170 -14.30 10.69 -13.88
N GLN A 171 -14.29 9.48 -14.44
CA GLN A 171 -13.36 8.39 -14.14
C GLN A 171 -12.73 7.79 -15.43
N GLU A 172 -12.32 8.65 -16.36
CA GLU A 172 -11.81 8.23 -17.70
C GLU A 172 -10.29 8.02 -17.71
N GLY A 173 -9.65 7.95 -16.54
CA GLY A 173 -8.22 7.82 -16.37
C GLY A 173 -7.73 6.38 -16.21
N ILE A 174 -6.50 6.13 -16.64
CA ILE A 174 -5.74 4.90 -16.46
C ILE A 174 -4.40 5.31 -15.84
N TRP A 175 -4.10 4.78 -14.67
CA TRP A 175 -2.87 5.11 -13.94
C TRP A 175 -1.97 3.90 -14.01
N ILE A 176 -0.74 4.09 -14.48
CA ILE A 176 0.20 3.01 -14.76
C ILE A 176 1.44 3.23 -13.89
N GLY A 177 1.78 2.24 -13.10
CA GLY A 177 2.98 2.22 -12.29
C GLY A 177 4.24 2.31 -13.13
N TYR A 178 5.28 2.95 -12.59
CA TYR A 178 6.53 3.20 -13.31
C TYR A 178 7.33 1.92 -13.65
N ARG A 179 7.08 0.80 -12.98
CA ARG A 179 7.76 -0.48 -13.23
C ARG A 179 6.90 -1.46 -14.04
N VAL A 180 5.71 -1.05 -14.45
CA VAL A 180 4.82 -1.88 -15.27
C VAL A 180 5.34 -1.90 -16.71
N GLU A 181 5.68 -3.09 -17.18
CA GLU A 181 6.12 -3.30 -18.57
C GLU A 181 5.04 -2.92 -19.59
N ALA A 182 5.49 -2.42 -20.75
CA ALA A 182 4.59 -1.86 -21.75
C ALA A 182 3.61 -2.89 -22.31
N ASN A 183 4.05 -4.12 -22.56
CA ASN A 183 3.21 -5.22 -23.02
C ASN A 183 2.06 -5.51 -22.03
N ILE A 184 2.35 -5.53 -20.73
CA ILE A 184 1.39 -5.81 -19.65
C ILE A 184 0.38 -4.65 -19.56
N ALA A 185 0.87 -3.41 -19.56
CA ALA A 185 0.03 -2.22 -19.56
C ALA A 185 -0.92 -2.18 -20.77
N ILE A 186 -0.40 -2.36 -21.98
CA ILE A 186 -1.17 -2.30 -23.22
C ILE A 186 -2.24 -3.40 -23.27
N ARG A 187 -1.91 -4.62 -22.84
CA ARG A 187 -2.88 -5.73 -22.74
C ARG A 187 -4.02 -5.39 -21.79
N ALA A 188 -3.71 -4.87 -20.60
CA ALA A 188 -4.74 -4.49 -19.63
C ALA A 188 -5.64 -3.37 -20.17
N ILE A 189 -5.04 -2.35 -20.80
CA ILE A 189 -5.75 -1.24 -21.45
C ILE A 189 -6.69 -1.75 -22.53
N ASN A 190 -6.21 -2.63 -23.41
CA ASN A 190 -7.00 -3.20 -24.50
C ASN A 190 -8.19 -4.03 -24.00
N VAL A 191 -8.05 -4.69 -22.85
CA VAL A 191 -9.18 -5.37 -22.20
C VAL A 191 -10.19 -4.35 -21.71
N ALA A 192 -9.75 -3.34 -20.96
CA ALA A 192 -10.62 -2.32 -20.41
C ALA A 192 -11.39 -1.55 -21.50
N LEU A 193 -10.72 -1.19 -22.60
CA LEU A 193 -11.30 -0.42 -23.71
C LEU A 193 -12.43 -1.15 -24.46
N LYS A 194 -12.55 -2.48 -24.34
CA LYS A 194 -13.66 -3.22 -24.93
C LYS A 194 -14.98 -2.94 -24.22
N ILE A 195 -14.93 -2.73 -22.91
CA ILE A 195 -16.10 -2.44 -22.06
C ILE A 195 -16.25 -0.92 -21.88
N TRP A 196 -15.14 -0.21 -21.70
CA TRP A 196 -15.06 1.23 -21.40
C TRP A 196 -14.27 1.99 -22.47
N PRO A 197 -14.85 2.24 -23.65
CA PRO A 197 -14.19 2.97 -24.74
C PRO A 197 -13.92 4.45 -24.42
N GLU A 198 -14.47 5.00 -23.34
CA GLU A 198 -14.27 6.38 -22.90
C GLU A 198 -12.95 6.62 -22.17
N LEU A 199 -12.21 5.57 -21.78
CA LEU A 199 -10.89 5.69 -21.17
C LEU A 199 -9.93 6.38 -22.14
N LYS A 200 -9.34 7.49 -21.69
CA LYS A 200 -8.53 8.35 -22.58
C LYS A 200 -7.42 9.12 -21.91
N TYR A 201 -7.29 9.10 -20.59
CA TYR A 201 -6.17 9.77 -19.91
C TYR A 201 -5.24 8.73 -19.31
N ILE A 202 -4.01 8.63 -19.81
CA ILE A 202 -2.98 7.77 -19.23
C ILE A 202 -2.01 8.64 -18.43
N VAL A 203 -1.73 8.23 -17.19
CA VAL A 203 -0.80 8.94 -16.30
C VAL A 203 0.13 7.96 -15.57
N ILE A 204 1.36 8.40 -15.37
CA ILE A 204 2.35 7.74 -14.50
C ILE A 204 2.37 8.50 -13.17
N PRO A 205 1.91 7.90 -12.04
CA PRO A 205 1.79 8.59 -10.76
C PRO A 205 3.11 9.21 -10.27
N SER A 206 4.22 8.51 -10.48
CA SER A 206 5.56 8.87 -10.02
C SER A 206 6.15 10.09 -10.74
N ASP A 207 5.59 10.50 -11.88
CA ASP A 207 6.05 11.71 -12.58
C ASP A 207 5.64 13.00 -11.86
N ASN A 208 4.58 12.96 -11.04
CA ASN A 208 3.98 14.14 -10.42
C ASN A 208 3.85 14.04 -8.89
N SER A 209 4.26 12.91 -8.32
CA SER A 209 4.15 12.63 -6.90
C SER A 209 5.19 11.59 -6.48
N SER A 210 5.34 11.40 -5.16
CA SER A 210 6.09 10.27 -4.61
C SER A 210 5.08 9.26 -4.06
N PRO A 211 4.46 8.42 -4.91
CA PRO A 211 3.48 7.45 -4.43
C PRO A 211 4.17 6.37 -3.59
N PRO A 212 3.40 5.63 -2.76
CA PRO A 212 3.87 4.41 -2.11
C PRO A 212 4.49 3.43 -3.11
N ASP A 213 5.47 2.64 -2.70
CA ASP A 213 6.26 1.85 -3.64
C ASP A 213 5.43 0.85 -4.46
N HIS A 214 4.41 0.23 -3.85
CA HIS A 214 3.49 -0.70 -4.51
C HIS A 214 2.75 -0.09 -5.71
N VAL A 215 2.56 1.23 -5.75
CA VAL A 215 1.88 1.90 -6.87
C VAL A 215 2.72 1.82 -8.15
N ASN A 216 4.04 1.67 -8.02
CA ASN A 216 4.92 1.50 -9.18
C ASN A 216 4.70 0.15 -9.89
N ASP A 217 4.11 -0.83 -9.22
CA ASP A 217 3.81 -2.17 -9.75
C ASP A 217 2.29 -2.38 -9.95
N GLN A 218 1.52 -1.31 -10.07
CA GLN A 218 0.06 -1.35 -10.18
C GLN A 218 -0.45 -0.68 -11.45
N ILE A 219 -1.52 -1.24 -12.01
CA ILE A 219 -2.37 -0.59 -13.01
C ILE A 219 -3.72 -0.27 -12.36
N PHE A 220 -4.15 1.00 -12.40
CA PHE A 220 -5.45 1.41 -11.91
C PHE A 220 -6.32 1.90 -13.07
N ILE A 221 -7.46 1.24 -13.29
CA ILE A 221 -8.40 1.53 -14.39
C ILE A 221 -9.62 2.23 -13.83
N GLY A 222 -9.98 3.36 -14.42
CA GLY A 222 -11.09 4.19 -13.97
C GLY A 222 -10.69 5.25 -12.95
N GLY A 223 -9.49 5.81 -13.07
CA GLY A 223 -9.04 6.93 -12.24
C GLY A 223 -9.66 8.27 -12.64
N SER A 224 -9.55 9.27 -11.78
CA SER A 224 -10.21 10.57 -11.99
C SER A 224 -9.77 11.25 -13.29
N SER A 225 -10.73 11.77 -14.07
CA SER A 225 -10.46 12.62 -15.24
C SER A 225 -9.95 14.02 -14.86
N LYS A 226 -10.32 14.53 -13.68
CA LYS A 226 -9.98 15.91 -13.27
C LYS A 226 -8.49 16.11 -13.06
N THR A 227 -7.82 15.15 -12.43
CA THR A 227 -6.39 15.21 -12.14
C THR A 227 -5.52 15.38 -13.39
N PRO A 228 -5.63 14.53 -14.44
CA PRO A 228 -4.87 14.71 -15.68
C PRO A 228 -5.24 16.01 -16.41
N ILE A 229 -6.53 16.38 -16.47
CA ILE A 229 -6.97 17.62 -17.12
C ILE A 229 -6.33 18.85 -16.46
N ASN A 230 -6.35 18.91 -15.12
CA ASN A 230 -5.75 20.03 -14.38
C ASN A 230 -4.23 20.12 -14.56
N ARG A 231 -3.58 19.02 -14.92
CA ARG A 231 -2.14 18.94 -15.23
C ARG A 231 -1.84 19.14 -16.71
N GLY A 232 -2.83 19.49 -17.53
CA GLY A 232 -2.65 19.69 -18.97
C GLY A 232 -2.45 18.40 -19.77
N THR A 233 -2.73 17.23 -19.21
CA THR A 233 -2.65 15.97 -19.97
C THR A 233 -3.73 15.93 -21.05
N ARG A 234 -3.30 15.78 -22.30
CA ARG A 234 -4.18 15.65 -23.46
C ARG A 234 -4.79 14.25 -23.52
N PRO A 235 -6.06 14.12 -23.94
CA PRO A 235 -6.69 12.82 -24.12
C PRO A 235 -6.05 12.06 -25.28
N TRP A 236 -5.91 10.75 -25.10
CA TRP A 236 -5.61 9.81 -26.17
C TRP A 236 -6.85 9.58 -27.03
N LEU A 237 -6.64 9.37 -28.33
CA LEU A 237 -7.71 8.91 -29.22
C LEU A 237 -7.87 7.39 -29.07
N LEU A 238 -9.08 6.88 -29.21
CA LEU A 238 -9.34 5.43 -29.10
C LEU A 238 -8.50 4.61 -30.10
N GLU A 239 -8.39 5.08 -31.34
CA GLU A 239 -7.57 4.45 -32.38
C GLU A 239 -6.07 4.53 -32.08
N GLU A 240 -5.64 5.59 -31.41
CA GLU A 240 -4.26 5.74 -30.95
C GLU A 240 -3.92 4.73 -29.85
N LEU A 241 -4.83 4.51 -28.90
CA LEU A 241 -4.66 3.50 -27.86
C LEU A 241 -4.64 2.08 -28.44
N LYS A 242 -5.56 1.78 -29.36
CA LYS A 242 -5.62 0.46 -30.00
C LYS A 242 -4.44 0.15 -30.92
N SER A 243 -3.74 1.18 -31.41
CA SER A 243 -2.57 1.02 -32.28
C SER A 243 -1.25 0.95 -31.51
N LEU A 244 -1.28 1.04 -30.18
CA LEU A 244 -0.09 0.78 -29.36
C LEU A 244 0.34 -0.68 -29.53
N LYS A 245 1.60 -0.86 -29.91
CA LYS A 245 2.19 -2.19 -30.08
C LYS A 245 2.71 -2.71 -28.75
N GLU A 246 2.48 -3.99 -28.48
CA GLU A 246 2.92 -4.64 -27.24
C GLU A 246 4.45 -4.83 -27.15
N ASP A 247 5.18 -4.74 -28.27
CA ASP A 247 6.62 -5.00 -28.35
C ASP A 247 7.50 -3.77 -28.06
N ILE A 248 6.91 -2.65 -27.66
CA ILE A 248 7.67 -1.44 -27.32
C ILE A 248 8.36 -1.57 -25.96
N ASP A 249 9.53 -0.97 -25.83
CA ASP A 249 10.26 -0.88 -24.56
C ASP A 249 9.52 0.04 -23.57
N ILE A 250 9.65 -0.25 -22.27
CA ILE A 250 9.06 0.54 -21.19
C ILE A 250 9.42 2.04 -21.26
N ASN A 251 10.66 2.38 -21.63
CA ASN A 251 11.08 3.78 -21.73
C ASN A 251 10.41 4.49 -22.91
N GLU A 252 10.25 3.79 -24.04
CA GLU A 252 9.51 4.32 -25.19
C GLU A 252 8.02 4.48 -24.87
N PHE A 253 7.43 3.52 -24.17
CA PHE A 253 6.05 3.61 -23.70
C PHE A 253 5.85 4.83 -22.79
N HIS A 254 6.71 5.01 -21.80
CA HIS A 254 6.69 6.18 -20.93
C HIS A 254 6.88 7.49 -21.69
N ARG A 255 7.76 7.51 -22.70
CA ARG A 255 7.95 8.69 -23.56
C ARG A 255 6.65 9.06 -24.27
N LYS A 256 5.96 8.09 -24.89
CA LYS A 256 4.67 8.32 -25.56
C LYS A 256 3.58 8.81 -24.61
N ILE A 257 3.55 8.32 -23.37
CA ILE A 257 2.64 8.85 -22.33
C ILE A 257 2.96 10.31 -22.03
N ARG A 258 4.24 10.63 -21.81
CA ARG A 258 4.69 11.99 -21.49
C ARG A 258 4.52 12.98 -22.64
N GLU A 259 4.52 12.54 -23.89
CA GLU A 259 4.17 13.38 -25.05
C GLU A 259 2.74 13.92 -24.96
N LYS A 260 1.85 13.27 -24.19
CA LYS A 260 0.50 13.77 -23.93
C LYS A 260 0.44 14.78 -22.79
N TYR A 261 1.46 14.87 -21.95
CA TYR A 261 1.53 15.92 -20.95
C TYR A 261 1.76 17.26 -21.66
N SER A 262 1.29 18.36 -21.07
CA SER A 262 1.49 19.71 -21.61
C SER A 262 2.78 20.33 -21.10
#